data_AF-A0A355F3Q5-F1
#
_entry.id   AF-A0A355F3Q5-F1
#
_cell.length_a   1.000
_cell.length_b   1.000
_cell.length_c   1.000
_cell.angle_alpha   90.00
_cell.angle_beta   90.00
_cell.angle_gamma   90.00
#
_symmetry.space_group_name_H-M   'P 1'
#
loop_
_entity.id
_entity.type
_entity.pdbx_description
1 polymer ?
#
loop_
_entity_poly.entity_id
_entity_poly.type
_entity_poly.pdbx_seq_one_letter_code
_entity_poly.pdbx_strand_id
1 'polypeptide(L)'
;MFEHFLEPVILRPASPAEGAGHAIGALIPAIVALTVAALAIFAASRVFGGDRGLEGGRAWAERFPRVHRLLSNKYWVDELYDATVVRGFWATARGLFRFDASFIDGLLVNGARHVTVAFSLLSGVFDKYVVDGLVNLVGTTLDAGSRTLRRVQSGSVGNYALVLAMGMFALVCLYMALRQG
;
A
#
# COMPACT_ATOMS: atom_id res chain seq x y z
N MET A 1 -25.78 -30.68 40.77
CA MET A 1 -24.45 -30.10 40.49
C MET A 1 -24.53 -28.60 40.19
N PHE A 2 -25.46 -28.15 39.33
CA PHE A 2 -25.67 -26.72 39.05
C PHE A 2 -26.22 -25.89 40.25
N GLU A 3 -27.03 -26.48 41.11
CA GLU A 3 -27.57 -25.85 42.34
C GLU A 3 -26.47 -25.29 43.27
N HIS A 4 -25.38 -26.04 43.46
CA HIS A 4 -24.30 -25.65 44.36
C HIS A 4 -23.37 -24.57 43.76
N PHE A 5 -23.38 -24.42 42.43
CA PHE A 5 -22.59 -23.42 41.72
C PHE A 5 -23.25 -22.03 41.76
N LEU A 6 -24.57 -21.97 41.92
CA LEU A 6 -25.34 -20.72 41.97
C LEU A 6 -25.60 -20.22 43.40
N GLU A 7 -25.32 -21.03 44.41
CA GLU A 7 -25.53 -20.73 45.83
C GLU A 7 -24.84 -19.44 46.36
N PRO A 8 -23.65 -19.00 45.88
CA PRO A 8 -23.07 -17.74 46.34
C PRO A 8 -23.61 -16.49 45.63
N VAL A 9 -24.34 -16.64 44.51
CA VAL A 9 -24.88 -15.52 43.71
C VAL A 9 -26.38 -15.33 43.95
N ILE A 10 -27.11 -16.42 44.19
CA ILE A 10 -28.51 -16.37 44.61
C ILE A 10 -28.53 -16.00 46.09
N LEU A 11 -28.60 -14.69 46.34
CA LEU A 11 -29.05 -14.05 47.56
C LEU A 11 -29.34 -15.03 48.71
N ARG A 12 -28.29 -15.40 49.47
CA ARG A 12 -28.50 -15.62 50.90
C ARG A 12 -29.09 -14.30 51.37
N PRO A 13 -30.36 -14.24 51.83
CA PRO A 13 -30.81 -13.05 52.53
C PRO A 13 -29.85 -12.94 53.71
N ALA A 14 -28.95 -11.95 53.64
CA ALA A 14 -28.03 -11.67 54.73
C ALA A 14 -28.90 -11.64 55.97
N SER A 15 -28.64 -12.55 56.90
CA SER A 15 -29.42 -12.56 58.12
C SER A 15 -29.35 -11.14 58.72
N PRO A 16 -30.43 -10.57 59.28
CA PRO A 16 -30.37 -9.23 59.88
C PRO A 16 -29.19 -9.08 60.87
N ALA A 17 -28.76 -10.19 61.47
CA ALA A 17 -27.57 -10.32 62.30
C ALA A 17 -26.24 -10.17 61.53
N GLU A 18 -26.08 -10.76 60.34
CA GLU A 18 -24.88 -10.59 59.51
C GLU A 18 -24.78 -9.18 58.91
N GLY A 19 -25.89 -8.58 58.48
CA GLY A 19 -25.92 -7.20 57.98
C GLY A 19 -25.59 -6.16 59.05
N ALA A 20 -26.10 -6.34 60.27
CA ALA A 20 -25.76 -5.49 61.41
C ALA A 20 -24.30 -5.67 61.86
N GLY A 21 -23.79 -6.90 61.86
CA GLY A 21 -22.39 -7.20 62.17
C GLY A 21 -21.41 -6.62 61.15
N HIS A 22 -21.77 -6.64 59.85
CA HIS A 22 -20.96 -6.03 58.79
C HIS A 22 -21.01 -4.51 58.82
N ALA A 23 -22.17 -3.91 59.13
CA ALA A 23 -22.32 -2.48 59.29
C ALA A 23 -21.50 -1.95 60.49
N ILE A 24 -21.54 -2.65 61.62
CA ILE A 24 -20.77 -2.30 62.82
C ILE A 24 -19.27 -2.58 62.60
N GLY A 25 -18.92 -3.68 61.94
CA GLY A 25 -17.54 -4.02 61.57
C GLY A 25 -16.92 -3.03 60.57
N ALA A 26 -17.73 -2.41 59.72
CA ALA A 26 -17.30 -1.37 58.78
C ALA A 26 -17.19 0.03 59.41
N LEU A 27 -17.83 0.29 60.55
CA LEU A 27 -17.75 1.59 61.22
C LEU A 27 -16.33 1.93 61.67
N ILE A 28 -15.60 0.97 62.23
CA ILE A 28 -14.23 1.19 62.70
C ILE A 28 -13.29 1.59 61.54
N PRO A 29 -13.15 0.81 60.44
CA PRO A 29 -12.32 1.22 59.31
C PRO A 29 -12.84 2.48 58.62
N ALA A 30 -14.15 2.74 58.60
CA ALA A 30 -14.70 3.98 58.07
C ALA A 30 -14.29 5.20 58.90
N ILE A 31 -14.38 5.13 60.23
CA ILE A 31 -13.92 6.20 61.13
C ILE A 31 -12.41 6.40 61.00
N VAL A 32 -11.63 5.32 60.92
CA VAL A 32 -10.18 5.40 60.68
C VAL A 32 -9.88 6.06 59.33
N ALA A 33 -10.57 5.68 58.25
CA ALA A 33 -10.37 6.31 56.95
C ALA A 33 -10.77 7.80 56.96
N LEU A 34 -11.89 8.15 57.61
CA LEU A 34 -12.36 9.53 57.71
C LEU A 34 -11.38 10.39 58.50
N THR A 35 -10.86 9.88 59.61
CA THR A 35 -9.88 10.59 60.45
C THR A 35 -8.55 10.75 59.73
N VAL A 36 -8.04 9.71 59.05
CA VAL A 36 -6.82 9.80 58.23
C VAL A 36 -6.99 10.80 57.09
N ALA A 37 -8.12 10.75 56.38
CA ALA A 37 -8.41 11.70 55.31
C ALA A 37 -8.51 13.15 55.82
N ALA A 38 -9.21 13.37 56.94
CA ALA A 38 -9.33 14.68 57.56
C ALA A 38 -7.96 15.23 58.00
N LEU A 39 -7.12 14.39 58.62
CA LEU A 39 -5.76 14.76 59.00
C LEU A 39 -4.88 15.06 57.78
N ALA A 40 -4.99 14.28 56.71
CA ALA A 40 -4.24 14.51 55.48
C ALA A 40 -4.64 15.82 54.79
N ILE A 41 -5.95 16.12 54.69
CA ILE A 41 -6.46 17.37 54.13
C ILE A 41 -6.06 18.56 55.01
N PHE A 42 -6.13 18.40 56.33
CA PHE A 42 -5.68 19.43 57.27
C PHE A 42 -4.18 19.72 57.11
N ALA A 43 -3.34 18.69 57.04
CA ALA A 43 -1.91 18.86 56.81
C ALA A 43 -1.61 19.50 55.44
N ALA A 44 -2.29 19.05 54.38
CA ALA A 44 -2.14 19.61 53.04
C ALA A 44 -2.56 21.08 52.99
N SER A 45 -3.69 21.46 53.60
CA SER A 45 -4.13 22.86 53.63
C SER A 45 -3.19 23.77 54.43
N ARG A 46 -2.48 23.24 55.44
CA ARG A 46 -1.46 24.02 56.18
C ARG A 46 -0.17 24.25 55.39
N VAL A 47 0.18 23.35 54.48
CA VAL A 47 1.38 23.44 53.63
C VAL A 47 1.09 24.19 52.33
N PHE A 48 -0.10 24.00 51.75
CA PHE A 48 -0.46 24.48 50.41
C PHE A 48 -1.60 25.52 50.37
N GLY A 49 -2.12 25.96 51.52
CA GLY A 49 -3.27 26.87 51.58
C GLY A 49 -2.92 28.36 51.43
N GLY A 50 -3.83 29.11 50.77
CA GLY A 50 -3.73 30.57 50.57
C GLY A 50 -2.60 30.97 49.61
N ASP A 51 -1.99 32.13 49.86
CA ASP A 51 -0.91 32.69 49.02
C ASP A 51 0.39 31.87 49.05
N ARG A 52 0.51 30.94 50.02
CA ARG A 52 1.67 30.06 50.19
C ARG A 52 1.65 28.81 49.33
N GLY A 53 0.59 28.58 48.54
CA GLY A 53 0.44 27.33 47.78
C GLY A 53 1.64 26.99 46.88
N LEU A 54 2.18 28.00 46.19
CA LEU A 54 3.36 27.83 45.33
C LEU A 54 4.67 27.83 46.13
N GLU A 55 4.75 28.58 47.23
CA GLU A 55 5.96 28.68 48.06
C GLU A 55 6.17 27.43 48.92
N GLY A 56 5.10 26.86 49.48
CA GLY A 56 5.13 25.62 50.25
C GLY A 56 5.54 24.42 49.40
N GLY A 57 5.08 24.38 48.13
CA GLY A 57 5.54 23.39 47.15
C GLY A 57 7.03 23.53 46.81
N ARG A 58 7.53 24.77 46.63
CA ARG A 58 8.96 25.04 46.38
C ARG A 58 9.82 24.66 47.58
N ALA A 59 9.43 25.02 48.79
CA ALA A 59 10.15 24.67 50.01
C ALA A 59 10.28 23.14 50.19
N TRP A 60 9.23 22.39 49.84
CA TRP A 60 9.27 20.92 49.81
C TRP A 60 10.15 20.38 48.69
N ALA A 61 10.11 21.00 47.49
CA ALA A 61 10.95 20.63 46.37
C ALA A 61 12.45 20.85 46.67
N GLU A 62 12.79 21.94 47.37
CA GLU A 62 14.15 22.24 47.82
C GLU A 62 14.63 21.26 48.90
N ARG A 63 13.72 20.83 49.79
CA ARG A 63 14.04 19.89 50.87
C ARG A 63 14.27 18.46 50.38
N PHE A 64 13.54 18.04 49.34
CA PHE A 64 13.66 16.70 48.75
C PHE A 64 13.75 16.74 47.22
N PRO A 65 14.85 17.27 46.66
CA PRO A 65 14.98 17.53 45.22
C PRO A 65 14.94 16.24 44.39
N ARG A 66 15.42 15.11 44.93
CA ARG A 66 15.39 13.81 44.25
C ARG A 66 13.98 13.24 44.16
N VAL A 67 13.22 13.31 45.25
CA VAL A 67 11.84 12.81 45.30
C VAL A 67 10.94 13.68 44.43
N HIS A 68 11.12 15.01 44.51
CA HIS A 68 10.43 15.94 43.63
C HIS A 68 10.72 15.62 42.16
N ARG A 69 12.00 15.40 41.78
CA ARG A 69 12.37 15.04 40.40
C ARG A 69 11.79 13.71 39.93
N LEU A 70 11.71 12.70 40.80
CA LEU A 70 11.09 11.41 40.46
C LEU A 70 9.59 11.58 40.24
N LEU A 71 8.89 12.24 41.17
CA LEU A 71 7.44 12.48 41.09
C LEU A 71 7.07 13.41 39.94
N SER A 72 7.83 14.49 39.74
CA SER A 72 7.59 15.48 38.67
C SER A 72 7.79 14.88 37.28
N ASN A 73 8.73 13.94 37.15
CA ASN A 73 8.93 13.19 35.92
C ASN A 73 8.10 11.89 35.86
N LYS A 74 7.03 11.77 36.67
CA LYS A 74 6.13 10.60 36.70
C LYS A 74 6.87 9.26 36.75
N TYR A 75 7.90 9.18 37.57
CA TYR A 75 8.75 7.99 37.74
C TYR A 75 9.49 7.53 36.46
N TRP A 76 9.63 8.39 35.45
CA TRP A 76 10.23 8.07 34.15
C TRP A 76 9.56 6.92 33.39
N VAL A 77 8.31 6.60 33.73
CA VAL A 77 7.56 5.53 33.06
C VAL A 77 7.29 5.90 31.61
N ASP A 78 6.91 7.16 31.37
CA ASP A 78 6.60 7.68 30.04
C ASP A 78 7.85 7.62 29.13
N GLU A 79 9.03 8.03 29.64
CA GLU A 79 10.29 7.99 28.88
C GLU A 79 10.79 6.56 28.63
N LEU A 80 10.66 5.67 29.61
CA LEU A 80 11.04 4.26 29.45
C LEU A 80 10.14 3.58 28.42
N TYR A 81 8.84 3.84 28.46
CA TYR A 81 7.88 3.31 27.49
C TYR A 81 8.17 3.84 26.08
N ASP A 82 8.43 5.13 25.95
CA ASP A 82 8.82 5.72 24.68
C ASP A 82 10.12 5.11 24.13
N ALA A 83 11.13 4.94 24.99
CA ALA A 83 12.43 4.39 24.60
C ALA A 83 12.38 2.90 24.22
N THR A 84 11.54 2.11 24.89
CA THR A 84 11.50 0.66 24.70
C THR A 84 10.43 0.24 23.69
N VAL A 85 9.17 0.58 23.96
CA VAL A 85 8.01 0.10 23.20
C VAL A 85 7.83 0.95 21.95
N VAL A 86 7.73 2.27 22.10
CA VAL A 86 7.39 3.17 20.98
C VAL A 86 8.52 3.19 19.94
N ARG A 87 9.75 3.47 20.37
CA ARG A 87 10.91 3.49 19.46
C ARG A 87 11.20 2.12 18.85
N GLY A 88 11.07 1.05 19.63
CA GLY A 88 11.22 -0.32 19.15
C GLY A 88 10.20 -0.63 18.05
N PHE A 89 8.93 -0.31 18.28
CA PHE A 89 7.86 -0.48 17.30
C PHE A 89 8.11 0.31 16.00
N TRP A 90 8.45 1.60 16.12
CA TRP A 90 8.75 2.44 14.94
C TRP A 90 10.01 2.01 14.19
N ALA A 91 11.01 1.44 14.86
CA ALA A 91 12.18 0.88 14.21
C ALA A 91 11.81 -0.35 13.37
N THR A 92 11.03 -1.27 13.95
CA THR A 92 10.55 -2.47 13.25
C THR A 92 9.64 -2.13 12.08
N ALA A 93 8.68 -1.20 12.28
CA ALA A 93 7.79 -0.75 11.22
C ALA A 93 8.56 -0.13 10.04
N ARG A 94 9.58 0.71 10.32
CA ARG A 94 10.46 1.26 9.27
C ARG A 94 11.32 0.20 8.60
N GLY A 95 11.75 -0.82 9.32
CA GLY A 95 12.47 -1.96 8.77
C GLY A 95 11.61 -2.74 7.76
N LEU A 96 10.38 -3.08 8.16
CA LEU A 96 9.41 -3.76 7.30
C LEU A 96 9.06 -2.92 6.07
N PHE A 97 8.80 -1.63 6.24
CA PHE A 97 8.52 -0.73 5.11
C PHE A 97 9.69 -0.66 4.13
N ARG A 98 10.93 -0.56 4.61
CA ARG A 98 12.10 -0.55 3.72
C ARG A 98 12.27 -1.87 2.98
N PHE A 99 12.00 -2.99 3.63
CA PHE A 99 12.07 -4.29 3.00
C PHE A 99 11.02 -4.42 1.88
N ASP A 100 9.75 -4.09 2.19
CA ASP A 100 8.65 -4.13 1.23
C ASP A 100 8.88 -3.18 0.05
N ALA A 101 9.23 -1.92 0.31
CA ALA A 101 9.54 -0.94 -0.73
C ALA A 101 10.72 -1.39 -1.61
N SER A 102 11.79 -1.93 -1.02
CA SER A 102 12.93 -2.43 -1.79
C SER A 102 12.56 -3.66 -2.63
N PHE A 103 11.68 -4.52 -2.14
CA PHE A 103 11.23 -5.70 -2.87
C PHE A 103 10.27 -5.33 -4.01
N ILE A 104 9.27 -4.48 -3.75
CA ILE A 104 8.31 -4.02 -4.75
C ILE A 104 9.02 -3.18 -5.82
N ASP A 105 9.79 -2.17 -5.42
CA ASP A 105 10.48 -1.31 -6.38
C ASP A 105 11.59 -2.07 -7.11
N GLY A 106 12.34 -2.90 -6.40
CA GLY A 106 13.42 -3.71 -6.95
C GLY A 106 12.93 -4.79 -7.90
N LEU A 107 12.09 -5.70 -7.42
CA LEU A 107 11.68 -6.87 -8.17
C LEU A 107 10.54 -6.57 -9.15
N LEU A 108 9.49 -5.88 -8.70
CA LEU A 108 8.30 -5.67 -9.53
C LEU A 108 8.52 -4.51 -10.51
N VAL A 109 8.95 -3.34 -10.03
CA VAL A 109 9.06 -2.16 -10.90
C VAL A 109 10.27 -2.24 -11.83
N ASN A 110 11.48 -2.46 -11.29
CA ASN A 110 12.66 -2.56 -12.14
C ASN A 110 12.65 -3.85 -12.99
N GLY A 111 12.15 -4.97 -12.46
CA GLY A 111 11.96 -6.20 -13.23
C GLY A 111 11.00 -6.02 -14.41
N ALA A 112 9.82 -5.42 -14.19
CA ALA A 112 8.88 -5.12 -15.26
C ALA A 112 9.51 -4.20 -16.32
N ARG A 113 10.27 -3.18 -15.91
CA ARG A 113 11.01 -2.32 -16.85
C ARG A 113 11.93 -3.13 -17.75
N HIS A 114 12.75 -4.04 -17.19
CA HIS A 114 13.68 -4.84 -17.97
C HIS A 114 12.96 -5.75 -18.97
N VAL A 115 11.84 -6.35 -18.56
CA VAL A 115 10.99 -7.17 -19.45
C VAL A 115 10.41 -6.33 -20.59
N THR A 116 9.85 -5.16 -20.28
CA THR A 116 9.28 -4.26 -21.30
C THR A 116 10.35 -3.82 -22.29
N VAL A 117 11.53 -3.39 -21.81
CA VAL A 117 12.63 -2.96 -22.69
C VAL A 117 13.13 -4.12 -23.55
N ALA A 118 13.29 -5.32 -22.98
CA ALA A 118 13.69 -6.50 -23.75
C ALA A 118 12.66 -6.85 -24.85
N PHE A 119 11.37 -6.75 -24.53
CA PHE A 119 10.29 -6.97 -25.49
C PHE A 119 10.27 -5.89 -26.59
N SER A 120 10.50 -4.62 -26.24
CA SER A 120 10.60 -3.53 -27.22
C SER A 120 11.79 -3.70 -28.16
N LEU A 121 12.94 -4.16 -27.65
CA LEU A 121 14.11 -4.47 -28.48
C LEU A 121 13.82 -5.64 -29.42
N LEU A 122 13.20 -6.72 -28.91
CA LEU A 122 12.82 -7.87 -29.73
C LEU A 122 11.84 -7.48 -30.83
N SER A 123 10.81 -6.70 -30.49
CA SER A 123 9.82 -6.19 -31.44
C SER A 123 10.49 -5.31 -32.51
N GLY A 124 11.39 -4.41 -32.11
CA GLY A 124 12.12 -3.55 -33.05
C GLY A 124 13.04 -4.33 -33.99
N VAL A 125 13.71 -5.38 -33.51
CA VAL A 125 14.51 -6.28 -34.36
C VAL A 125 13.59 -7.05 -35.31
N PHE A 126 12.48 -7.58 -34.80
CA PHE A 126 11.51 -8.31 -35.63
C PHE A 126 10.93 -7.43 -36.74
N ASP A 127 10.54 -6.21 -36.43
CA ASP A 127 10.02 -5.24 -37.40
C ASP A 127 11.05 -4.95 -38.50
N LYS A 128 12.28 -4.59 -38.10
CA LYS A 128 13.35 -4.21 -39.04
C LYS A 128 13.84 -5.35 -39.94
N TYR A 129 13.91 -6.57 -39.42
CA TYR A 129 14.46 -7.70 -40.19
C TYR A 129 13.39 -8.53 -40.88
N VAL A 130 12.26 -8.75 -40.21
CA VAL A 130 11.19 -9.61 -40.72
C VAL A 130 10.17 -8.79 -41.48
N VAL A 131 9.57 -7.78 -40.86
CA VAL A 131 8.48 -7.02 -41.48
C VAL A 131 9.00 -6.18 -42.66
N ASP A 132 10.00 -5.32 -42.42
CA ASP A 132 10.61 -4.51 -43.47
C ASP A 132 11.26 -5.38 -44.55
N GLY A 133 11.89 -6.50 -44.17
CA GLY A 133 12.49 -7.44 -45.11
C GLY A 133 11.46 -8.03 -46.07
N LEU A 134 10.32 -8.49 -45.54
CA LEU A 134 9.22 -9.04 -46.33
C LEU A 134 8.57 -7.97 -47.21
N VAL A 135 8.31 -6.77 -46.67
CA VAL A 135 7.71 -5.66 -47.43
C VAL A 135 8.61 -5.22 -48.58
N ASN A 136 9.91 -5.06 -48.33
CA ASN A 136 10.88 -4.70 -49.36
C ASN A 136 11.01 -5.80 -50.44
N LEU A 137 10.93 -7.07 -50.05
CA LEU A 137 10.94 -8.19 -51.00
C LEU A 137 9.71 -8.14 -51.92
N VAL A 138 8.52 -7.92 -51.36
CA VAL A 138 7.29 -7.80 -52.14
C VAL A 138 7.37 -6.59 -53.08
N GLY A 139 7.76 -5.42 -52.56
CA GLY A 139 7.90 -4.20 -53.35
C GLY A 139 8.90 -4.34 -54.50
N THR A 140 10.09 -4.86 -54.21
CA THR A 140 11.13 -5.07 -55.23
C THR A 140 10.71 -6.09 -56.30
N THR A 141 9.97 -7.14 -55.92
CA THR A 141 9.45 -8.14 -56.85
C THR A 141 8.39 -7.54 -57.77
N LEU A 142 7.46 -6.76 -57.22
CA LEU A 142 6.44 -6.05 -58.00
C LEU A 142 7.07 -5.02 -58.94
N ASP A 143 8.05 -4.25 -58.48
CA ASP A 143 8.76 -3.26 -59.29
C ASP A 143 9.59 -3.91 -60.41
N ALA A 144 10.20 -5.07 -60.15
CA ALA A 144 10.89 -5.84 -61.18
C ALA A 144 9.92 -6.36 -62.25
N GLY A 145 8.74 -6.84 -61.82
CA GLY A 145 7.64 -7.22 -62.72
C GLY A 145 7.14 -6.04 -63.56
N SER A 146 6.87 -4.91 -62.92
CA SER A 146 6.44 -3.67 -63.57
C SER A 146 7.47 -3.16 -64.59
N ARG A 147 8.76 -3.18 -64.25
CA ARG A 147 9.84 -2.82 -65.19
C ARG A 147 9.89 -3.75 -66.40
N THR A 148 9.62 -5.05 -66.20
CA THR A 148 9.58 -6.03 -67.30
C THR A 148 8.39 -5.77 -68.22
N LEU A 149 7.21 -5.51 -67.65
CA LEU A 149 6.00 -5.15 -68.41
C LEU A 149 6.17 -3.81 -69.16
N ARG A 150 6.81 -2.81 -68.54
CA ARG A 150 7.10 -1.52 -69.18
C ARG A 150 8.03 -1.65 -70.39
N ARG A 151 8.92 -2.63 -70.44
CA ARG A 151 9.75 -2.87 -71.64
C ARG A 151 8.95 -3.36 -72.85
N VAL A 152 7.77 -3.95 -72.63
CA VAL A 152 6.83 -4.31 -73.71
C VAL A 152 6.19 -3.06 -74.31
N GLN A 153 6.12 -1.97 -73.55
CA GLN A 153 5.55 -0.70 -73.97
C GLN A 153 6.63 0.18 -74.66
N SER A 154 6.79 0.01 -75.98
CA SER A 154 7.85 0.66 -76.77
C SER A 154 7.64 2.14 -77.11
N GLY A 155 6.49 2.72 -76.73
CA GLY A 155 6.19 4.15 -76.95
C GLY A 155 6.01 4.58 -78.42
N SER A 156 6.27 3.70 -79.38
CA SER A 156 6.12 3.98 -80.82
C SER A 156 4.68 3.77 -81.27
N VAL A 157 4.04 4.83 -81.78
CA VAL A 157 2.64 4.81 -82.29
C VAL A 157 2.42 3.70 -83.34
N GLY A 158 3.43 3.38 -84.14
CA GLY A 158 3.36 2.30 -85.13
C GLY A 158 3.23 0.90 -84.52
N ASN A 159 3.86 0.65 -83.36
CA ASN A 159 3.78 -0.65 -82.69
C ASN A 159 2.38 -0.88 -82.08
N TYR A 160 1.72 0.19 -81.61
CA TYR A 160 0.33 0.12 -81.14
C TYR A 160 -0.64 -0.19 -82.28
N ALA A 161 -0.47 0.44 -83.45
CA ALA A 161 -1.30 0.16 -84.63
C ALA A 161 -1.18 -1.30 -85.08
N LEU A 162 0.04 -1.86 -85.05
CA LEU A 162 0.30 -3.27 -85.38
C LEU A 162 -0.36 -4.22 -84.36
N VAL A 163 -0.23 -3.95 -83.06
CA VAL A 163 -0.87 -4.75 -82.00
C VAL A 163 -2.40 -4.73 -82.12
N LEU A 164 -2.99 -3.56 -82.40
CA LEU A 164 -4.43 -3.42 -82.61
C LEU A 164 -4.90 -4.21 -83.84
N ALA A 165 -4.17 -4.14 -84.96
CA ALA A 165 -4.50 -4.89 -86.16
C ALA A 165 -4.39 -6.41 -85.93
N MET A 166 -3.34 -6.88 -85.26
CA MET A 166 -3.20 -8.29 -84.87
C MET A 166 -4.32 -8.75 -83.93
N GLY A 167 -4.68 -7.92 -82.93
CA GLY A 167 -5.78 -8.20 -82.01
C GLY A 167 -7.14 -8.29 -82.72
N MET A 168 -7.42 -7.37 -83.64
CA MET A 168 -8.64 -7.38 -84.45
C MET A 168 -8.71 -8.62 -85.36
N PHE A 169 -7.60 -8.97 -86.01
CA PHE A 169 -7.51 -10.18 -86.83
C PHE A 169 -7.75 -11.44 -85.99
N ALA A 170 -7.10 -11.55 -84.83
CA ALA A 170 -7.28 -12.68 -83.92
C ALA A 170 -8.72 -12.80 -83.41
N LEU A 171 -9.38 -11.69 -83.08
CA LEU A 171 -10.79 -11.68 -82.69
C LEU A 171 -11.71 -12.15 -83.81
N VAL A 172 -11.46 -11.74 -85.06
CA VAL A 172 -12.24 -12.21 -86.22
C VAL A 172 -12.04 -13.71 -86.45
N CYS A 173 -10.80 -14.19 -86.39
CA CYS A 173 -10.51 -15.63 -86.47
C CYS A 173 -11.19 -16.42 -85.36
N LEU A 174 -11.13 -15.93 -84.12
CA LEU A 174 -11.80 -16.54 -82.98
C LEU A 174 -13.32 -16.55 -83.16
N TYR A 175 -13.91 -15.44 -83.59
CA TYR A 175 -15.35 -15.34 -83.86
C TYR A 175 -15.78 -16.31 -84.96
N MET A 176 -15.01 -16.41 -86.04
CA MET A 176 -15.31 -17.36 -87.12
C MET A 176 -15.16 -18.81 -86.67
N ALA A 177 -14.14 -19.14 -85.87
CA ALA A 177 -13.95 -20.48 -85.32
C ALA A 177 -15.09 -20.86 -84.36
N LEU A 178 -15.50 -19.94 -83.49
CA LEU A 178 -16.63 -20.14 -82.57
C LEU A 178 -17.99 -20.20 -83.28
N ARG A 179 -18.11 -19.64 -84.49
CA ARG A 179 -19.32 -19.68 -85.31
C ARG A 179 -19.40 -20.94 -86.19
N GLN A 180 -18.28 -21.61 -86.44
CA GLN A 180 -18.21 -22.82 -87.27
C GLN A 180 -18.29 -24.13 -86.45
N GLY A 181 -18.35 -24.06 -85.12
CA GLY A 181 -18.77 -25.16 -84.24
C GLY A 181 -20.21 -24.97 -83.78
#